data_AF-A0A353C366-F1
#
_entry.id   AF-A0A353C366-F1
#
_cell.length_a   1.000
_cell.length_b   1.000
_cell.length_c   1.000
_cell.angle_alpha   90.00
_cell.angle_beta   90.00
_cell.angle_gamma   90.00
#
_symmetry.space_group_name_H-M   'P 1'
#
loop_
_entity.id
_entity.type
_entity.pdbx_description
1 polymer ?
#
loop_
_entity_poly.entity_id
_entity_poly.type
_entity_poly.pdbx_seq_one_letter_code
_entity_poly.pdbx_strand_id
1 'polypeptide(L)'
;MKKKKHNRYLGPCCKRMKQSARLQSAKIWLTKYEGKKIISAYRKHYGVDSLCAALELRILGYDISDEHIEQYKKEEEAKHRKALLVKQKRIEKEQENNFGESNEWFSFIAGYTAGGAAYGVKWEIYGKGMLKSPESENKEEKDEEDFDLSF
;
A
#
# COMPACT_ATOMS: atom_id res chain seq x y z
N MET A 1 32.05 29.32 7.73
CA MET A 1 30.69 28.77 7.41
C MET A 1 30.66 27.29 7.74
N LYS A 2 29.78 26.81 8.63
CA LYS A 2 29.65 25.38 8.96
C LYS A 2 28.98 24.64 7.79
N LYS A 3 29.64 23.63 7.21
CA LYS A 3 29.05 22.80 6.15
C LYS A 3 27.92 21.94 6.73
N LYS A 4 26.74 21.95 6.10
CA LYS A 4 25.63 21.06 6.48
C LYS A 4 26.07 19.60 6.29
N LYS A 5 25.93 18.77 7.32
CA LYS A 5 26.21 17.33 7.25
C LYS A 5 25.17 16.67 6.33
N HIS A 6 25.61 15.89 5.34
CA HIS A 6 24.70 15.07 4.55
C HIS A 6 24.18 13.90 5.40
N ASN A 7 22.90 13.55 5.28
CA ASN A 7 22.38 12.34 5.91
C ASN A 7 22.87 11.12 5.09
N ARG A 8 23.72 10.29 5.70
CA ARG A 8 24.31 9.09 5.07
C ARG A 8 23.29 7.97 4.79
N TYR A 9 22.11 8.02 5.40
CA TYR A 9 21.03 7.05 5.16
C TYR A 9 20.26 7.36 3.86
N LEU A 10 20.27 8.62 3.42
CA LEU A 10 19.59 9.00 2.20
C LEU A 10 20.46 8.66 0.99
N GLY A 11 19.90 7.95 0.01
CA GLY A 11 20.57 7.64 -1.25
C GLY A 11 21.04 8.89 -2.03
N PRO A 12 21.75 8.69 -3.16
CA PRO A 12 22.29 9.77 -3.98
C PRO A 12 21.24 10.87 -4.27
N CYS A 13 21.65 12.14 -4.18
CA CYS A 13 20.74 13.28 -4.34
C CYS A 13 20.00 13.24 -5.68
N CYS A 14 20.70 12.89 -6.77
CA CYS A 14 20.14 12.78 -8.13
C CYS A 14 18.94 11.83 -8.22
N LYS A 15 18.90 10.77 -7.39
CA LYS A 15 17.80 9.78 -7.36
C LYS A 15 16.58 10.23 -6.56
N ARG A 16 16.70 11.33 -5.82
CA ARG A 16 15.64 11.88 -4.95
C ARG A 16 15.06 13.18 -5.49
N MET A 17 15.54 13.64 -6.66
CA MET A 17 15.10 14.88 -7.27
C MET A 17 13.67 14.75 -7.80
N LYS A 18 12.88 15.83 -7.63
CA LYS A 18 11.59 15.99 -8.31
C LYS A 18 11.82 16.21 -9.81
N GLN A 19 10.79 15.96 -10.63
CA GLN A 19 10.86 16.06 -12.08
C GLN A 19 11.41 17.39 -12.59
N SER A 20 10.95 18.53 -12.06
CA SER A 20 11.44 19.86 -12.48
C SER A 20 12.95 20.03 -12.29
N ALA A 21 13.48 19.60 -11.14
CA ALA A 21 14.90 19.63 -10.85
C ALA A 21 15.69 18.66 -11.74
N ARG A 22 15.11 17.49 -12.05
CA ARG A 22 15.70 16.56 -13.03
C ARG A 22 15.80 17.19 -14.40
N LEU A 23 14.73 17.78 -14.94
CA LEU A 23 14.73 18.44 -16.25
C LEU A 23 15.77 19.56 -16.34
N GLN A 24 15.94 20.36 -15.27
CA GLN A 24 16.97 21.40 -15.22
C GLN A 24 18.39 20.81 -15.22
N SER A 25 18.66 19.85 -14.33
CA SER A 25 19.98 19.22 -14.25
C SER A 25 20.31 18.36 -15.48
N ALA A 26 19.29 17.78 -16.10
CA ALA A 26 19.41 16.90 -17.27
C ALA A 26 20.03 17.64 -18.45
N LYS A 27 19.74 18.92 -18.65
CA LYS A 27 20.37 19.73 -19.70
C LYS A 27 21.89 19.71 -19.60
N ILE A 28 22.43 19.87 -18.38
CA ILE A 28 23.88 19.86 -18.12
C ILE A 28 24.45 18.44 -18.17
N TRP A 29 23.67 17.45 -17.75
CA TRP A 29 24.09 16.05 -17.79
C TRP A 29 24.19 15.52 -19.22
N LEU A 30 23.22 15.89 -20.06
CA LEU A 30 23.14 15.50 -21.47
C LEU A 30 24.30 16.04 -22.30
N THR A 31 24.76 17.27 -22.05
CA THR A 31 25.93 17.82 -22.75
C THR A 31 27.22 17.06 -22.45
N LYS A 32 27.28 16.34 -21.33
CA LYS A 32 28.43 15.50 -20.94
C LYS A 32 28.26 14.04 -21.31
N TYR A 33 27.10 13.65 -21.83
CA TYR A 33 26.76 12.26 -22.09
C TYR A 33 27.11 11.86 -23.52
N GLU A 34 28.13 11.02 -23.68
CA GLU A 34 28.63 10.55 -25.00
C GLU A 34 28.12 9.15 -25.38
N GLY A 35 27.26 8.54 -24.55
CA GLY A 35 26.82 7.16 -24.76
C GLY A 35 25.68 7.03 -25.77
N LYS A 36 25.55 5.83 -26.38
CA LYS A 36 24.46 5.52 -27.32
C LYS A 36 23.10 5.31 -26.64
N LYS A 37 23.09 4.77 -25.42
CA LYS A 37 21.86 4.32 -24.73
C LYS A 37 21.32 5.37 -23.77
N ILE A 38 20.84 6.49 -24.31
CA ILE A 38 20.45 7.67 -23.53
C ILE A 38 19.33 7.39 -22.51
N ILE A 39 18.27 6.67 -22.89
CA ILE A 39 17.15 6.34 -22.01
C ILE A 39 17.63 5.51 -20.81
N SER A 40 18.45 4.48 -21.07
CA SER A 40 19.00 3.60 -20.02
C SER A 40 19.93 4.36 -19.08
N ALA A 41 20.79 5.24 -19.62
CA ALA A 41 21.68 6.07 -18.83
C ALA A 41 20.92 7.09 -17.97
N TYR A 42 19.90 7.74 -18.54
CA TYR A 42 19.04 8.69 -17.84
C TYR A 42 18.35 8.03 -16.65
N ARG A 43 17.71 6.87 -16.89
CA ARG A 43 17.06 6.08 -15.84
C ARG A 43 18.04 5.70 -14.72
N LYS A 44 19.26 5.26 -15.05
CA LYS A 44 20.26 4.89 -14.03
C LYS A 44 20.75 6.10 -13.22
N HIS A 45 20.93 7.24 -13.89
CA HIS A 45 21.44 8.46 -13.26
C HIS A 45 20.42 9.05 -12.27
N TYR A 46 19.16 9.16 -12.69
CA TYR A 46 18.08 9.78 -11.91
C TYR A 46 17.20 8.79 -11.14
N GLY A 47 17.39 7.48 -11.32
CA GLY A 47 16.61 6.46 -10.62
C GLY A 47 15.13 6.45 -11.00
N VAL A 48 14.81 6.73 -12.26
CA VAL A 48 13.43 6.76 -12.80
C VAL A 48 13.12 5.55 -13.66
N ASP A 49 11.84 5.26 -13.90
CA ASP A 49 11.41 4.19 -14.81
C ASP A 49 11.71 4.51 -16.27
N SER A 50 11.71 3.49 -17.13
CA SER A 50 11.99 3.66 -18.56
C SER A 50 10.97 4.59 -19.23
N LEU A 51 9.69 4.49 -18.85
CA LEU A 51 8.62 5.36 -19.34
C LEU A 51 8.87 6.84 -18.97
N CYS A 52 9.17 7.10 -17.69
CA CYS A 52 9.49 8.45 -17.21
C CYS A 52 10.73 9.02 -17.91
N ALA A 53 11.79 8.22 -18.07
CA ALA A 53 12.99 8.64 -18.78
C ALA A 53 12.67 9.02 -20.24
N ALA A 54 11.86 8.22 -20.94
CA ALA A 54 11.47 8.50 -22.31
C ALA A 54 10.65 9.81 -22.42
N LEU A 55 9.65 10.00 -21.56
CA LEU A 55 8.83 11.22 -21.56
C LEU A 55 9.65 12.48 -21.23
N GLU A 56 10.54 12.41 -20.24
CA GLU A 56 11.39 13.55 -19.86
C GLU A 56 12.40 13.90 -20.96
N LEU A 57 12.97 12.90 -21.62
CA LEU A 57 13.85 13.13 -22.77
C LEU A 57 13.11 13.73 -23.97
N ARG A 58 11.85 13.34 -24.22
CA ARG A 58 10.98 13.96 -25.23
C ARG A 58 10.73 15.43 -24.93
N ILE A 59 10.45 15.77 -23.67
CA ILE A 59 10.30 17.17 -23.22
C ILE A 59 11.61 17.97 -23.42
N LEU A 60 12.76 17.33 -23.28
CA LEU A 60 14.07 17.93 -23.52
C LEU A 60 14.43 18.07 -25.02
N GLY A 61 13.56 17.61 -25.92
CA GLY A 61 13.70 17.75 -27.37
C GLY A 61 14.33 16.55 -28.08
N TYR A 62 14.48 15.41 -27.42
CA TYR A 62 14.91 14.18 -28.10
C TYR A 62 13.76 13.54 -28.85
N ASP A 63 14.04 13.13 -30.09
CA ASP A 63 13.09 12.38 -30.90
C ASP A 63 13.00 10.93 -30.40
N ILE A 64 11.89 10.60 -29.75
CA ILE A 64 11.59 9.28 -29.23
C ILE A 64 10.27 8.86 -29.86
N SER A 65 10.32 7.76 -30.61
CA SER A 65 9.14 7.18 -31.25
C SER A 65 8.03 6.91 -30.22
N ASP A 66 6.81 7.25 -30.59
CA ASP A 66 5.61 6.98 -29.79
C ASP A 66 5.43 5.48 -29.54
N GLU A 67 5.85 4.62 -30.48
CA GLU A 67 5.83 3.17 -30.33
C GLU A 67 6.67 2.70 -29.14
N HIS A 68 7.85 3.30 -28.93
CA HIS A 68 8.70 2.97 -27.79
C HIS A 68 8.07 3.40 -26.46
N ILE A 69 7.38 4.55 -26.45
CA ILE A 69 6.67 5.04 -25.26
C ILE A 69 5.52 4.10 -24.90
N GLU A 70 4.75 3.67 -25.89
CA GLU A 70 3.68 2.69 -25.69
C GLU A 70 4.19 1.34 -25.19
N GLN A 71 5.32 0.88 -25.74
CA GLN A 71 5.97 -0.34 -25.25
C GLN A 71 6.34 -0.20 -23.76
N TYR A 72 6.99 0.89 -23.36
CA TYR A 72 7.34 1.11 -21.96
C TYR A 72 6.11 1.24 -21.07
N LYS A 73 5.02 1.84 -21.56
CA LYS A 73 3.76 1.91 -20.84
C LYS A 73 3.19 0.51 -20.56
N LYS A 74 3.12 -0.35 -21.57
CA LYS A 74 2.67 -1.75 -21.42
C LYS A 74 3.55 -2.53 -20.45
N GLU A 75 4.88 -2.34 -20.51
CA GLU A 75 5.83 -3.00 -19.60
C GLU A 75 5.63 -2.56 -18.15
N GLU A 76 5.46 -1.26 -17.89
CA GLU A 76 5.21 -0.74 -16.53
C GLU A 76 3.85 -1.21 -15.99
N GLU A 77 2.80 -1.21 -16.80
CA GLU A 77 1.49 -1.75 -16.43
C GLU A 77 1.57 -3.25 -16.10
N ALA A 78 2.32 -4.03 -16.88
CA ALA A 78 2.52 -5.45 -16.62
C ALA A 78 3.29 -5.70 -15.31
N LYS A 79 4.33 -4.90 -15.01
CA LYS A 79 5.05 -4.97 -13.74
C LYS A 79 4.14 -4.64 -12.57
N HIS A 80 3.36 -3.58 -12.67
CA HIS A 80 2.41 -3.18 -11.64
C HIS A 80 1.37 -4.28 -11.38
N ARG A 81 0.76 -4.82 -12.44
CA ARG A 81 -0.18 -5.95 -12.34
C ARG A 81 0.45 -7.16 -11.67
N LYS A 82 1.68 -7.53 -12.04
CA LYS A 82 2.40 -8.64 -11.41
C LYS A 82 2.65 -8.39 -9.92
N ALA A 83 3.02 -7.17 -9.54
CA ALA A 83 3.23 -6.81 -8.14
C ALA A 83 1.93 -6.90 -7.32
N LEU A 84 0.80 -6.46 -7.89
CA LEU A 84 -0.51 -6.59 -7.25
C LEU A 84 -0.91 -8.06 -7.04
N LEU A 85 -0.73 -8.91 -8.05
CA LEU A 85 -1.03 -10.34 -7.94
C LEU A 85 -0.17 -11.03 -6.87
N VAL A 86 1.12 -10.72 -6.79
CA VAL A 86 1.99 -11.25 -5.74
C VAL A 86 1.54 -10.79 -4.36
N LYS A 87 1.15 -9.52 -4.23
CA LYS A 87 0.61 -8.98 -2.97
C LYS A 87 -0.69 -9.67 -2.57
N GLN A 88 -1.62 -9.88 -3.51
CA GLN A 88 -2.87 -10.58 -3.27
C GLN A 88 -2.62 -12.01 -2.80
N LYS A 89 -1.79 -12.78 -3.51
CA LYS A 89 -1.42 -14.15 -3.10
C LYS A 89 -0.79 -14.22 -1.72
N ARG A 90 0.01 -13.21 -1.35
CA ARG A 90 0.60 -13.15 -0.01
C ARG A 90 -0.48 -12.93 1.05
N ILE A 91 -1.44 -12.04 0.79
CA ILE A 91 -2.57 -11.78 1.70
C ILE A 91 -3.45 -13.02 1.82
N GLU A 92 -3.79 -13.67 0.71
CA GLU A 92 -4.58 -14.90 0.69
C GLU A 92 -3.91 -16.01 1.50
N LYS A 93 -2.60 -16.23 1.32
CA LYS A 93 -1.84 -17.19 2.11
C LYS A 93 -1.80 -16.83 3.60
N GLU A 94 -1.69 -15.55 3.93
CA GLU A 94 -1.73 -15.09 5.33
C GLU A 94 -3.12 -15.30 5.94
N GLN A 95 -4.19 -15.08 5.17
CA GLN A 95 -5.56 -15.37 5.59
C GLN A 95 -5.81 -16.87 5.77
N GLU A 96 -5.34 -17.70 4.85
CA GLU A 96 -5.40 -19.17 4.95
C GLU A 96 -4.66 -19.66 6.20
N ASN A 97 -3.44 -19.15 6.44
CA ASN A 97 -2.68 -19.45 7.65
C ASN A 97 -3.33 -18.91 8.93
N ASN A 98 -4.14 -17.85 8.84
CA ASN A 98 -4.79 -17.21 9.99
C ASN A 98 -6.22 -17.73 10.22
N PHE A 99 -6.76 -18.56 9.33
CA PHE A 99 -7.98 -19.32 9.60
C PHE A 99 -7.63 -20.35 10.68
N GLY A 100 -8.02 -20.07 11.93
CA GLY A 100 -7.76 -20.96 13.05
C GLY A 100 -8.36 -22.35 12.86
N GLU A 101 -7.85 -23.31 13.62
CA GLU A 101 -8.31 -24.70 13.53
C GLU A 101 -9.84 -24.75 13.68
N SER A 102 -10.48 -25.51 12.79
CA SER A 102 -11.93 -25.75 12.82
C SER A 102 -12.16 -27.25 12.89
N ASN A 103 -13.24 -27.67 13.55
CA ASN A 103 -13.64 -29.07 13.60
C ASN A 103 -15.16 -29.22 13.47
N GLU A 104 -15.67 -30.43 13.64
CA GLU A 104 -17.10 -30.74 13.49
C GLU A 104 -18.00 -29.97 14.48
N TRP A 105 -17.48 -29.58 15.65
CA TRP A 105 -18.26 -28.88 16.69
C TRP A 105 -18.00 -27.37 16.76
N PHE A 106 -16.79 -26.94 16.41
CA PHE A 106 -16.33 -25.55 16.48
C PHE A 106 -15.98 -25.01 15.10
N SER A 107 -16.54 -23.84 14.77
CA SER A 107 -16.21 -23.06 13.57
C SER A 107 -14.89 -22.29 13.68
N PHE A 108 -14.38 -22.12 14.89
CA PHE A 108 -13.06 -21.56 15.16
C PHE A 108 -12.61 -21.99 16.56
N ILE A 109 -11.51 -22.72 16.67
CA ILE A 109 -10.89 -23.14 17.94
C ILE A 109 -9.90 -22.05 18.37
N ALA A 110 -10.18 -21.42 19.51
CA ALA A 110 -9.29 -20.40 20.09
C ALA A 110 -8.11 -21.03 20.83
N GLY A 111 -8.25 -22.28 21.28
CA GLY A 111 -7.18 -23.07 21.89
C GLY A 111 -7.69 -24.33 22.58
N TYR A 112 -6.78 -24.97 23.31
CA TYR A 112 -7.04 -26.16 24.10
C TYR A 112 -6.82 -25.86 25.58
N THR A 113 -7.69 -26.42 26.43
CA THR A 113 -7.54 -26.37 27.88
C THR A 113 -6.40 -27.29 28.34
N ALA A 114 -5.96 -27.18 29.60
CA ALA A 114 -4.87 -28.02 30.14
C ALA A 114 -5.16 -29.55 30.07
N GLY A 115 -6.44 -29.95 30.01
CA GLY A 115 -6.86 -31.34 29.81
C GLY A 115 -7.04 -31.75 28.34
N GLY A 116 -6.66 -30.92 27.37
CA GLY A 116 -6.75 -31.20 25.94
C GLY A 116 -8.13 -30.98 25.31
N ALA A 117 -9.13 -30.48 26.05
CA ALA A 117 -10.43 -30.13 25.48
C ALA A 117 -10.36 -28.78 24.74
N ALA A 118 -10.80 -28.76 23.47
CA ALA A 118 -10.88 -27.55 22.64
C ALA A 118 -11.98 -26.58 23.12
N TYR A 119 -11.73 -25.27 23.01
CA TYR A 119 -12.74 -24.23 23.22
C TYR A 119 -12.65 -23.17 22.11
N GLY A 120 -13.79 -22.62 21.73
CA GLY A 120 -13.88 -21.76 20.55
C GLY A 120 -15.32 -21.36 20.20
N VAL A 121 -15.48 -20.79 19.01
CA VAL A 121 -16.79 -20.42 18.47
C VAL A 121 -17.43 -21.66 17.84
N LYS A 122 -18.69 -21.95 18.17
CA LYS A 122 -19.45 -23.08 17.59
C LYS A 122 -20.17 -22.68 16.30
N TRP A 123 -20.39 -23.63 15.41
CA TRP A 123 -21.15 -23.43 14.16
C TRP A 123 -22.56 -22.85 14.39
N GLU A 124 -23.23 -23.27 15.48
CA GLU A 124 -24.55 -22.76 15.87
C GLU A 124 -24.55 -21.25 16.16
N ILE A 125 -23.44 -20.71 16.66
CA ILE A 125 -23.27 -19.29 16.98
C ILE A 125 -22.90 -18.51 15.72
N TYR A 126 -22.13 -19.10 14.81
CA TYR A 126 -21.70 -18.44 13.57
C TYR A 126 -22.85 -18.19 12.58
N GLY A 127 -23.84 -19.10 12.52
CA GLY A 127 -25.00 -18.98 11.63
C GLY A 127 -26.16 -18.12 12.17
N LYS A 128 -26.26 -17.96 13.49
CA LYS A 128 -27.20 -17.03 14.13
C LYS A 128 -26.48 -15.70 14.32
N GLY A 129 -26.57 -14.83 13.32
CA GLY A 129 -25.93 -13.50 13.32
C GLY A 129 -26.03 -12.79 14.69
N MET A 130 -24.89 -12.20 15.08
CA MET A 130 -24.67 -11.31 16.22
C MET A 130 -25.96 -10.68 16.81
N LEU A 131 -26.49 -11.26 17.89
CA LEU A 131 -27.57 -10.74 18.72
C LEU A 131 -27.35 -11.35 20.12
N LYS A 132 -27.17 -10.62 21.23
CA LYS A 132 -27.37 -9.21 21.56
C LYS A 132 -26.24 -8.81 22.52
N SER A 133 -25.72 -7.59 22.40
CA SER A 133 -25.10 -6.93 23.57
C SER A 133 -26.08 -7.05 24.72
N PRO A 134 -25.66 -7.42 25.94
CA PRO A 134 -26.59 -7.44 27.07
C PRO A 134 -27.15 -6.03 27.22
N GLU A 135 -28.43 -5.88 26.89
CA GLU A 135 -29.25 -4.74 27.27
C GLU A 135 -29.01 -4.55 28.76
N SER A 136 -28.27 -3.50 29.11
CA SER A 136 -28.25 -2.98 30.46
C SER A 136 -29.70 -2.72 30.82
N GLU A 137 -30.23 -3.54 31.73
CA GLU A 137 -31.49 -3.30 32.42
C GLU A 137 -31.38 -1.97 33.18
N ASN A 138 -31.52 -0.86 32.47
CA ASN A 138 -31.89 0.40 33.09
C ASN A 138 -33.39 0.28 33.34
N LYS A 139 -33.72 -0.09 34.58
CA LYS A 139 -35.05 0.14 35.13
C LYS A 139 -35.34 1.63 35.01
N GLU A 140 -36.25 1.98 34.11
CA GLU A 140 -36.97 3.24 34.18
C GLU A 140 -37.90 3.17 35.39
N GLU A 141 -37.45 3.71 36.51
CA GLU A 141 -38.33 4.17 37.57
C GLU A 141 -38.80 5.56 37.16
N LYS A 142 -40.03 5.62 36.64
CA LYS A 142 -40.78 6.86 36.44
C LYS A 142 -41.25 7.32 37.80
N ASP A 143 -40.67 8.40 38.30
CA ASP A 143 -41.36 9.26 39.27
C ASP A 143 -41.89 10.47 38.50
N GLU A 144 -43.22 10.49 38.39
CA GLU A 144 -44.03 11.67 38.07
C GLU A 144 -43.93 12.65 39.24
N GLU A 145 -43.66 13.94 38.94
CA GLU A 145 -43.87 15.18 39.73
C GLU A 145 -42.79 16.16 39.22
N ASP A 146 -43.04 17.38 38.73
CA ASP A 146 -44.19 18.24 38.83
C ASP A 146 -44.12 19.28 37.69
N PHE A 147 -45.30 19.61 37.17
CA PHE A 147 -45.53 20.61 36.13
C PHE A 147 -45.49 22.00 36.77
N ASP A 148 -44.52 22.84 36.41
CA ASP A 148 -44.67 24.30 36.59
C ASP A 148 -44.21 25.06 35.35
N LEU A 149 -45.20 25.53 34.60
CA LEU A 149 -45.09 26.46 33.48
C LEU A 149 -45.19 27.88 34.04
N SER A 150 -44.10 28.63 34.03
CA SER A 150 -44.14 30.09 34.11
C SER A 150 -43.35 30.74 32.97
N PHE A 151 -44.11 31.45 32.14
CA PHE A 151 -43.72 32.28 30.98
C PHE A 151 -42.83 33.48 31.38
#